data_AF-A0A1Q7XEI7-F1
#
_entry.id   AF-A0A1Q7XEI7-F1
#
_cell.length_a   1.000
_cell.length_b   1.000
_cell.length_c   1.000
_cell.angle_alpha   90.00
_cell.angle_beta   90.00
_cell.angle_gamma   90.00
#
_symmetry.space_group_name_H-M   'P 1'
#
loop_
_entity.id
_entity.type
_entity.pdbx_description
1 polymer ?
#
loop_
_entity_poly.entity_id
_entity_poly.type
_entity_poly.pdbx_seq_one_letter_code
_entity_poly.pdbx_strand_id
1 'polypeptide(L)'
;MRIGYTMKILFVVFLLLAISLCYGEPASPNTTLTFYITDDNLNTSHRGIDIIHLGGLVDFTINGVSIPGPSSMAETGVNTGTFQIQLTLPSTINGRPLQNGDVVVMAYHQKADYSGNPQTITQSRVLTTEPSNLASSVQRIRIGQDFTLRLYAPNFNLDSYHPDDIPLGLVEFRMGGIKTTLADSVFHVNTFALRETGPDTGMFEATFKIPQEVDGFPVEIGSTLEFRFIDTSEPSASSSSVVVKVGSYGTSTGNSIGGITPPNITFYTDSLGLLVNYLNSSMAQNLISPICYPSPNSFFTVGKTIVTCSGKDQQGNSLIKAFTVTVVKEPSLVPHWIKKLTGYWCSGEIADNDMAQAIKYLASSKKVTLSYEDQSGALLDKTSLCLWSENKISDSNVTKLLAHLVR
;
A
#
# COMPACT_ATOMS: atom_id res chain seq x y z
N MET A 1 49.35 -61.76 -21.51
CA MET A 1 48.23 -61.30 -22.36
C MET A 1 47.82 -59.91 -21.86
N ARG A 2 48.40 -58.84 -22.43
CA ARG A 2 48.08 -57.44 -22.04
C ARG A 2 46.91 -56.99 -22.92
N ILE A 3 45.77 -56.69 -22.31
CA ILE A 3 44.59 -56.13 -22.98
C ILE A 3 44.77 -54.60 -22.96
N GLY A 4 44.99 -54.00 -24.13
CA GLY A 4 45.05 -52.55 -24.28
C GLY A 4 43.64 -51.97 -24.40
N TYR A 5 43.29 -51.03 -23.51
CA TYR A 5 42.10 -50.20 -23.65
C TYR A 5 42.47 -48.90 -24.38
N THR A 6 42.04 -48.76 -25.62
CA THR A 6 42.04 -47.49 -26.34
C THR A 6 40.88 -46.61 -25.85
N MET A 7 41.17 -45.54 -25.11
CA MET A 7 40.20 -44.48 -24.81
C MET A 7 39.93 -43.66 -26.09
N LYS A 8 38.74 -43.82 -26.67
CA LYS A 8 38.19 -42.85 -27.62
C LYS A 8 37.68 -41.65 -26.82
N ILE A 9 38.40 -40.53 -26.89
CA ILE A 9 37.93 -39.24 -26.40
C ILE A 9 36.83 -38.77 -27.35
N LEU A 10 35.57 -38.86 -26.89
CA LEU A 10 34.43 -38.27 -27.57
C LEU A 10 34.42 -36.77 -27.23
N PHE A 11 34.89 -35.94 -28.15
CA PHE A 11 34.73 -34.49 -28.06
C PHE A 11 33.24 -34.16 -28.29
N VAL A 12 32.48 -34.05 -27.21
CA VAL A 12 31.14 -33.46 -27.25
C VAL A 12 31.34 -31.96 -27.29
N VAL A 13 31.29 -31.40 -28.50
CA VAL A 13 31.15 -29.95 -28.69
C VAL A 13 29.76 -29.60 -28.15
N PHE A 14 29.72 -29.03 -26.95
CA PHE A 14 28.53 -28.34 -26.46
C PHE A 14 28.32 -27.14 -27.40
N LEU A 15 27.43 -27.30 -28.38
CA LEU A 15 26.86 -26.17 -29.09
C LEU A 15 26.16 -25.34 -28.00
N LEU A 16 26.76 -24.23 -27.59
CA LEU A 16 26.09 -23.18 -26.83
C LEU A 16 25.00 -22.63 -27.74
N LEU A 17 23.88 -23.34 -27.86
CA LEU A 17 22.62 -22.66 -28.11
C LEU A 17 22.49 -21.68 -26.95
N ALA A 18 22.53 -20.38 -27.26
CA ALA A 18 21.99 -19.38 -26.37
C ALA A 18 20.59 -19.87 -26.00
N ILE A 19 20.44 -20.40 -24.79
CA ILE A 19 19.14 -20.55 -24.17
C ILE A 19 18.71 -19.11 -24.02
N SER A 20 17.95 -18.61 -25.00
CA SER A 20 17.21 -17.38 -24.85
C SER A 20 16.27 -17.68 -23.69
N LEU A 21 16.68 -17.30 -22.48
CA LEU A 21 15.77 -17.13 -21.36
C LEU A 21 14.74 -16.14 -21.91
N CYS A 22 13.60 -16.67 -22.36
CA CYS A 22 12.51 -15.86 -22.86
C CYS A 22 11.93 -15.21 -21.61
N TYR A 23 12.54 -14.11 -21.18
CA TYR A 23 11.95 -13.23 -20.20
C TYR A 23 10.67 -12.70 -20.85
N GLY A 24 9.55 -12.90 -20.18
CA GLY A 24 8.28 -12.35 -20.64
C GLY A 24 8.32 -10.83 -20.56
N GLU A 25 7.74 -10.18 -21.55
CA GLU A 25 7.63 -8.71 -21.59
C GLU A 25 6.41 -8.27 -20.79
N PRO A 26 6.39 -7.10 -20.15
CA PRO A 26 5.24 -6.70 -19.35
C PRO A 26 3.95 -6.59 -20.16
N ALA A 27 2.89 -7.25 -19.71
CA ALA A 27 1.53 -7.11 -20.23
C ALA A 27 0.86 -5.78 -19.78
N SER A 28 1.67 -4.73 -19.61
CA SER A 28 1.24 -3.41 -19.17
C SER A 28 1.00 -2.47 -20.36
N PRO A 29 0.09 -1.50 -20.26
CA PRO A 29 -0.02 -0.43 -21.23
C PRO A 29 1.31 0.34 -21.36
N ASN A 30 1.62 0.80 -22.58
CA ASN A 30 2.83 1.58 -22.90
C ASN A 30 4.16 0.82 -22.80
N THR A 31 4.16 -0.49 -22.54
CA THR A 31 5.35 -1.31 -22.74
C THR A 31 5.86 -1.12 -24.17
N THR A 32 7.16 -0.85 -24.32
CA THR A 32 7.84 -0.64 -25.60
C THR A 32 8.73 -1.83 -25.90
N LEU A 33 8.33 -2.59 -26.91
CA LEU A 33 9.06 -3.77 -27.37
C LEU A 33 10.07 -3.38 -28.44
N THR A 34 11.29 -3.89 -28.31
CA THR A 34 12.30 -3.74 -29.36
C THR A 34 12.42 -4.98 -30.23
N PHE A 35 12.34 -4.77 -31.54
CA PHE A 35 12.60 -5.76 -32.57
C PHE A 35 13.79 -5.34 -33.43
N TYR A 36 14.43 -6.34 -34.08
CA TYR A 36 15.55 -6.09 -34.98
C TYR A 36 15.34 -6.77 -36.31
N ILE A 37 15.72 -6.11 -37.39
CA ILE A 37 15.74 -6.69 -38.74
C ILE A 37 17.16 -6.56 -39.26
N THR A 38 17.74 -7.65 -39.74
CA THR A 38 19.02 -7.60 -40.46
C THR A 38 18.75 -7.80 -41.94
N ASP A 39 19.03 -6.76 -42.73
CA ASP A 39 18.86 -6.78 -44.19
C ASP A 39 19.79 -5.76 -44.86
N ASP A 40 20.88 -6.25 -45.44
CA ASP A 40 21.85 -5.43 -46.15
C ASP A 40 21.24 -4.69 -47.35
N ASN A 41 20.14 -5.18 -47.92
CA ASN A 41 19.48 -4.50 -49.05
C ASN A 41 18.82 -3.18 -48.63
N LEU A 42 18.53 -3.01 -47.33
CA LEU A 42 17.99 -1.78 -46.77
C LEU A 42 19.08 -0.80 -46.34
N ASN A 43 20.33 -1.25 -46.23
CA ASN A 43 21.48 -0.42 -45.89
C ASN A 43 22.01 0.26 -47.15
N THR A 44 21.61 1.51 -47.34
CA THR A 44 21.93 2.32 -48.52
C THR A 44 23.03 3.35 -48.27
N SER A 45 23.37 3.60 -47.00
CA SER A 45 24.30 4.64 -46.59
C SER A 45 25.48 4.08 -45.79
N HIS A 46 26.67 4.14 -46.38
CA HIS A 46 27.89 3.72 -45.71
C HIS A 46 28.48 4.74 -44.71
N ARG A 47 27.83 5.91 -44.50
CA ARG A 47 28.36 7.04 -43.69
C ARG A 47 27.37 7.62 -42.68
N GLY A 48 26.10 7.24 -42.76
CA GLY A 48 25.02 7.79 -41.96
C GLY A 48 24.00 6.72 -41.66
N ILE A 49 23.26 6.90 -40.57
CA ILE A 49 22.21 5.99 -40.12
C ILE A 49 21.04 6.05 -41.11
N ASP A 50 20.66 4.91 -41.66
CA ASP A 50 19.48 4.80 -42.52
C ASP A 50 18.17 4.80 -41.70
N ILE A 51 17.17 5.54 -42.19
CA ILE A 51 15.80 5.55 -41.63
C ILE A 51 14.85 5.03 -42.69
N ILE A 52 14.18 3.92 -42.40
CA ILE A 52 13.35 3.19 -43.36
C ILE A 52 11.89 3.27 -42.95
N HIS A 53 11.02 3.69 -43.87
CA HIS A 53 9.57 3.68 -43.65
C HIS A 53 9.01 2.25 -43.64
N LEU A 54 8.11 1.95 -42.70
CA LEU A 54 7.62 0.58 -42.47
C LEU A 54 6.36 0.21 -43.29
N GLY A 55 5.74 1.16 -43.99
CA GLY A 55 4.49 0.93 -44.71
C GLY A 55 4.58 -0.23 -45.72
N GLY A 56 3.82 -1.30 -45.48
CA GLY A 56 3.81 -2.52 -46.31
C GLY A 56 5.07 -3.38 -46.19
N LEU A 57 6.00 -3.03 -45.29
CA LEU A 57 7.24 -3.74 -45.04
C LEU A 57 7.15 -4.58 -43.76
N VAL A 58 6.47 -4.07 -42.74
CA VAL A 58 6.35 -4.72 -41.43
C VAL A 58 4.92 -4.65 -40.92
N ASP A 59 4.39 -5.79 -40.49
CA ASP A 59 3.11 -5.92 -39.82
C ASP A 59 3.29 -6.32 -38.34
N PHE A 60 2.42 -5.80 -37.48
CA PHE A 60 2.35 -6.18 -36.07
C PHE A 60 1.00 -6.77 -35.73
N THR A 61 1.01 -7.85 -34.96
CA THR A 61 -0.21 -8.46 -34.43
C THR A 61 -0.07 -8.81 -32.96
N ILE A 62 -1.19 -8.80 -32.23
CA ILE A 62 -1.33 -9.42 -30.91
C ILE A 62 -2.34 -10.55 -31.03
N ASN A 63 -1.91 -11.79 -30.81
CA ASN A 63 -2.72 -12.99 -31.03
C ASN A 63 -3.40 -13.02 -32.42
N GLY A 64 -2.69 -12.57 -33.45
CA GLY A 64 -3.19 -12.49 -34.83
C GLY A 64 -4.10 -11.30 -35.14
N VAL A 65 -4.42 -10.45 -34.16
CA VAL A 65 -5.16 -9.19 -34.40
C VAL A 65 -4.18 -8.09 -34.74
N SER A 66 -4.35 -7.46 -35.91
CA SER A 66 -3.49 -6.36 -36.36
C SER A 66 -3.54 -5.17 -35.40
N ILE A 67 -2.37 -4.62 -35.08
CA ILE A 67 -2.21 -3.41 -34.28
C ILE A 67 -1.37 -2.38 -35.04
N PRO A 68 -1.56 -1.07 -34.75
CA PRO A 68 -0.68 -0.03 -35.28
C PRO A 68 0.77 -0.24 -34.83
N GLY A 69 1.70 -0.02 -35.74
CA GLY A 69 3.14 0.02 -35.46
C GLY A 69 3.74 1.42 -35.64
N PRO A 70 5.04 1.60 -35.37
CA PRO A 70 5.74 2.84 -35.67
C PRO A 70 5.78 3.11 -37.19
N SER A 71 6.02 4.36 -37.59
CA SER A 71 6.07 4.76 -39.01
C SER A 71 7.37 4.38 -39.72
N SER A 72 8.44 4.16 -38.96
CA SER A 72 9.80 3.96 -39.47
C SER A 72 10.64 3.13 -38.49
N MET A 73 11.73 2.59 -39.01
CA MET A 73 12.83 1.97 -38.25
C MET A 73 14.14 2.69 -38.56
N ALA A 74 15.12 2.56 -37.66
CA ALA A 74 16.44 3.18 -37.83
C ALA A 74 17.54 2.14 -37.75
N GLU A 75 18.60 2.32 -38.53
CA GLU A 75 19.80 1.50 -38.44
C GLU A 75 20.45 1.64 -37.05
N THR A 76 20.93 0.54 -36.47
CA THR A 76 21.50 0.49 -35.11
C THR A 76 22.85 1.21 -34.98
N GLY A 77 23.44 1.57 -36.11
CA GLY A 77 24.69 2.32 -36.21
C GLY A 77 24.98 2.56 -37.69
N VAL A 78 26.06 3.29 -38.00
CA VAL A 78 26.43 3.52 -39.41
C VAL A 78 26.80 2.20 -40.07
N ASN A 79 26.09 1.83 -41.14
CA ASN A 79 26.43 0.71 -42.02
C ASN A 79 26.49 -0.64 -41.28
N THR A 80 25.58 -0.88 -40.34
CA THR A 80 25.43 -2.14 -39.62
C THR A 80 24.57 -3.16 -40.35
N GLY A 81 23.74 -2.72 -41.32
CA GLY A 81 22.76 -3.60 -41.97
C GLY A 81 21.67 -4.11 -41.02
N THR A 82 21.63 -3.60 -39.79
CA THR A 82 20.70 -4.02 -38.75
C THR A 82 19.86 -2.83 -38.31
N PHE A 83 18.55 -2.99 -38.35
CA PHE A 83 17.57 -1.96 -38.08
C PHE A 83 16.81 -2.28 -36.80
N GLN A 84 16.60 -1.27 -35.97
CA GLN A 84 15.83 -1.32 -34.75
C GLN A 84 14.44 -0.74 -34.96
N ILE A 85 13.45 -1.44 -34.41
CA ILE A 85 12.05 -1.03 -34.35
C ILE A 85 11.65 -0.98 -32.88
N GLN A 86 11.04 0.12 -32.46
CA GLN A 86 10.38 0.26 -31.15
C GLN A 86 8.87 0.26 -31.33
N LEU A 87 8.19 -0.76 -30.80
CA LEU A 87 6.74 -0.91 -30.83
C LEU A 87 6.17 -0.63 -29.44
N THR A 88 5.44 0.48 -29.28
CA THR A 88 4.67 0.75 -28.06
C THR A 88 3.34 0.01 -28.12
N LEU A 89 3.06 -0.81 -27.10
CA LEU A 89 1.84 -1.60 -27.05
C LEU A 89 0.60 -0.73 -26.72
N PRO A 90 -0.56 -1.03 -27.34
CA PRO A 90 -1.81 -0.36 -26.99
C PRO A 90 -2.29 -0.78 -25.59
N SER A 91 -3.11 0.04 -24.95
CA SER A 91 -3.69 -0.30 -23.64
C SER A 91 -4.69 -1.46 -23.69
N THR A 92 -5.31 -1.70 -24.85
CA THR A 92 -6.28 -2.77 -25.07
C THR A 92 -6.17 -3.34 -26.48
N ILE A 93 -6.61 -4.58 -26.64
CA ILE A 93 -6.79 -5.25 -27.92
C ILE A 93 -8.22 -5.77 -28.00
N ASN A 94 -8.99 -5.43 -29.04
CA ASN A 94 -10.42 -5.76 -29.14
C ASN A 94 -11.25 -5.41 -27.89
N GLY A 95 -10.92 -4.31 -27.20
CA GLY A 95 -11.62 -3.87 -25.99
C GLY A 95 -11.27 -4.64 -24.71
N ARG A 96 -10.39 -5.65 -24.76
CA ARG A 96 -9.83 -6.30 -23.55
C ARG A 96 -8.44 -5.73 -23.22
N PRO A 97 -8.07 -5.59 -21.94
CA PRO A 97 -6.68 -5.33 -21.55
C PRO A 97 -5.73 -6.42 -22.05
N LEU A 98 -4.45 -6.06 -22.18
CA LEU A 98 -3.38 -7.03 -22.40
C LEU A 98 -3.28 -7.99 -21.21
N GLN A 99 -2.94 -9.25 -21.47
CA GLN A 99 -2.94 -10.30 -20.47
C GLN A 99 -1.70 -11.19 -20.58
N ASN A 100 -1.39 -11.87 -19.49
CA ASN A 100 -0.39 -12.92 -19.45
C ASN A 100 -0.64 -13.97 -20.55
N GLY A 101 0.40 -14.27 -21.32
CA GLY A 101 0.37 -15.20 -22.45
C GLY A 101 -0.03 -14.58 -23.78
N ASP A 102 -0.42 -13.30 -23.85
CA ASP A 102 -0.60 -12.61 -25.13
C ASP A 102 0.72 -12.62 -25.91
N VAL A 103 0.65 -12.91 -27.22
CA VAL A 103 1.84 -12.99 -28.08
C VAL A 103 1.82 -11.86 -29.08
N VAL A 104 2.84 -11.00 -29.00
CA VAL A 104 3.10 -9.95 -29.97
C VAL A 104 3.98 -10.53 -31.06
N VAL A 105 3.57 -10.39 -32.32
CA VAL A 105 4.32 -10.88 -33.48
C VAL A 105 4.58 -9.71 -34.42
N MET A 106 5.85 -9.50 -34.74
CA MET A 106 6.31 -8.69 -35.86
C MET A 106 6.56 -9.60 -37.05
N ALA A 107 5.98 -9.29 -38.21
CA ALA A 107 6.26 -9.94 -39.49
C ALA A 107 6.93 -8.94 -40.44
N TYR A 108 8.16 -9.23 -40.85
CA TYR A 108 8.92 -8.47 -41.84
C TYR A 108 8.79 -9.11 -43.22
N HIS A 109 8.24 -8.39 -44.18
CA HIS A 109 8.05 -8.83 -45.56
C HIS A 109 9.26 -8.44 -46.41
N GLN A 110 10.32 -9.23 -46.31
CA GLN A 110 11.52 -9.04 -47.10
C GLN A 110 11.22 -9.27 -48.59
N LYS A 111 11.51 -8.25 -49.42
CA LYS A 111 11.28 -8.33 -50.86
C LYS A 111 12.21 -9.31 -51.58
N ALA A 112 13.44 -9.45 -51.09
CA ALA A 112 14.46 -10.33 -51.65
C ALA A 112 15.44 -10.75 -50.55
N ASP A 113 15.60 -12.05 -50.36
CA ASP A 113 16.68 -12.66 -49.58
C ASP A 113 18.01 -12.60 -50.36
N TYR A 114 19.08 -13.21 -49.82
CA TYR A 114 20.39 -13.29 -50.48
C TYR A 114 20.34 -13.97 -51.87
N SER A 115 19.34 -14.82 -52.11
CA SER A 115 19.14 -15.51 -53.39
C SER A 115 18.15 -14.77 -54.31
N GLY A 116 17.65 -13.60 -53.90
CA GLY A 116 16.70 -12.80 -54.67
C GLY A 116 15.22 -13.19 -54.48
N ASN A 117 14.89 -14.08 -53.55
CA ASN A 117 13.52 -14.55 -53.35
C ASN A 117 12.80 -13.79 -52.22
N PRO A 118 11.51 -13.46 -52.37
CA PRO A 118 10.75 -12.83 -51.29
C PRO A 118 10.55 -13.81 -50.13
N GLN A 119 10.65 -13.31 -48.90
CA GLN A 119 10.39 -14.08 -47.69
C GLN A 119 9.72 -13.25 -46.60
N THR A 120 9.07 -13.90 -45.64
CA THR A 120 8.54 -13.24 -44.45
C THR A 120 9.25 -13.78 -43.21
N ILE A 121 9.87 -12.89 -42.44
CA ILE A 121 10.61 -13.22 -41.24
C ILE A 121 9.79 -12.74 -40.04
N THR A 122 9.54 -13.64 -39.08
CA THR A 122 8.75 -13.31 -37.89
C THR A 122 9.60 -13.27 -36.63
N GLN A 123 9.35 -12.29 -35.78
CA GLN A 123 9.82 -12.25 -34.39
C GLN A 123 8.63 -12.17 -33.46
N SER A 124 8.71 -12.83 -32.32
CA SER A 124 7.64 -12.80 -31.32
C SER A 124 8.15 -12.41 -29.94
N ARG A 125 7.26 -11.85 -29.14
CA ARG A 125 7.41 -11.61 -27.71
C ARG A 125 6.17 -12.11 -26.99
N VAL A 126 6.37 -12.78 -25.85
CA VAL A 126 5.26 -13.24 -24.99
C VAL A 126 5.11 -12.23 -23.87
N LEU A 127 3.89 -11.76 -23.66
CA LEU A 127 3.58 -10.86 -22.56
C LEU A 127 3.34 -11.65 -21.28
N THR A 128 3.80 -11.15 -20.14
CA THR A 128 3.59 -11.77 -18.83
C THR A 128 3.06 -10.76 -17.81
N THR A 129 2.40 -11.30 -16.79
CA THR A 129 2.07 -10.57 -15.56
C THR A 129 2.71 -11.29 -14.39
N GLU A 130 3.59 -10.62 -13.67
CA GLU A 130 4.27 -11.18 -12.50
C GLU A 130 3.93 -10.38 -11.24
N PRO A 131 3.77 -11.03 -10.08
CA PRO A 131 3.50 -10.33 -8.84
C PRO A 131 4.73 -9.52 -8.39
N SER A 132 4.49 -8.29 -7.96
CA SER A 132 5.54 -7.45 -7.39
C SER A 132 5.98 -7.93 -5.99
N ASN A 133 7.29 -7.87 -5.72
CA ASN A 133 7.89 -8.24 -4.44
C ASN A 133 8.70 -7.09 -3.86
N LEU A 134 8.21 -6.50 -2.77
CA LEU A 134 8.91 -5.46 -2.03
C LEU A 134 9.80 -6.08 -0.95
N ALA A 135 11.07 -5.68 -0.95
CA ALA A 135 12.07 -6.09 0.01
C ALA A 135 12.84 -4.87 0.56
N SER A 136 13.47 -5.07 1.71
CA SER A 136 14.34 -4.08 2.35
C SER A 136 15.78 -4.57 2.34
N SER A 137 16.75 -3.67 2.16
CA SER A 137 18.18 -4.03 2.25
C SER A 137 18.57 -4.59 3.63
N VAL A 138 17.85 -4.21 4.69
CA VAL A 138 18.05 -4.65 6.06
C VAL A 138 16.73 -4.79 6.81
N GLN A 139 16.63 -5.74 7.74
CA GLN A 139 15.45 -5.89 8.61
C GLN A 139 15.47 -4.96 9.84
N ARG A 140 16.65 -4.41 10.16
CA ARG A 140 16.86 -3.48 11.28
C ARG A 140 17.56 -2.22 10.78
N ILE A 141 17.02 -1.08 11.18
CA ILE A 141 17.45 0.24 10.73
C ILE A 141 17.78 1.13 11.91
N ARG A 142 18.63 2.14 11.66
CA ARG A 142 18.89 3.23 12.59
C ARG A 142 18.31 4.53 12.02
N ILE A 143 17.84 5.40 12.90
CA ILE A 143 17.30 6.70 12.53
C ILE A 143 18.40 7.54 11.87
N GLY A 144 18.08 8.23 10.77
CA GLY A 144 19.01 9.06 10.00
C GLY A 144 20.04 8.30 9.15
N GLN A 145 20.06 6.97 9.20
CA GLN A 145 20.84 6.15 8.26
C GLN A 145 20.12 5.98 6.94
N ASP A 146 20.90 5.79 5.88
CA ASP A 146 20.37 5.48 4.56
C ASP A 146 19.74 4.08 4.60
N PHE A 147 18.54 4.00 4.05
CA PHE A 147 17.74 2.80 3.94
C PHE A 147 17.33 2.64 2.49
N THR A 148 17.52 1.44 1.94
CA THR A 148 17.20 1.12 0.55
C THR A 148 16.03 0.15 0.52
N LEU A 149 14.96 0.57 -0.15
CA LEU A 149 13.91 -0.35 -0.58
C LEU A 149 14.26 -0.90 -1.95
N ARG A 150 14.06 -2.21 -2.10
CA ARG A 150 14.25 -2.95 -3.35
C ARG A 150 12.92 -3.54 -3.74
N LEU A 151 12.47 -3.26 -4.95
CA LEU A 151 11.20 -3.73 -5.47
C LEU A 151 11.47 -4.51 -6.75
N TYR A 152 11.20 -5.81 -6.74
CA TYR A 152 11.04 -6.55 -8.00
C TYR A 152 9.63 -6.29 -8.50
N ALA A 153 9.49 -5.59 -9.62
CA ALA A 153 8.20 -5.23 -10.20
C ALA A 153 8.26 -5.31 -11.75
N PRO A 154 8.30 -6.52 -12.32
CA PRO A 154 8.45 -6.71 -13.77
C PRO A 154 7.41 -5.96 -14.58
N ASN A 155 6.17 -5.87 -14.09
CA ASN A 155 5.09 -5.21 -14.82
C ASN A 155 5.32 -3.69 -15.04
N PHE A 156 6.31 -3.10 -14.37
CA PHE A 156 6.71 -1.69 -14.51
C PHE A 156 8.00 -1.50 -15.31
N ASN A 157 8.63 -2.57 -15.81
CA ASN A 157 9.79 -2.55 -16.70
C ASN A 157 9.34 -2.34 -18.16
N LEU A 158 8.86 -1.13 -18.46
CA LEU A 158 8.16 -0.78 -19.68
C LEU A 158 9.11 -0.55 -20.87
N ASP A 159 10.38 -0.20 -20.66
CA ASP A 159 11.36 0.00 -21.72
C ASP A 159 12.66 -0.79 -21.47
N SER A 160 12.97 -1.70 -22.40
CA SER A 160 14.20 -2.49 -22.35
C SER A 160 15.50 -1.69 -22.49
N TYR A 161 15.43 -0.44 -22.97
CA TYR A 161 16.61 0.38 -23.27
C TYR A 161 16.95 1.40 -22.18
N HIS A 162 15.96 1.88 -21.46
CA HIS A 162 16.13 2.93 -20.47
C HIS A 162 15.59 2.47 -19.13
N PRO A 163 16.25 2.76 -18.02
CA PRO A 163 15.71 2.40 -16.72
C PRO A 163 14.39 3.13 -16.47
N ASP A 164 13.39 2.41 -16.00
CA ASP A 164 12.06 2.95 -15.71
C ASP A 164 11.93 3.57 -14.30
N ASP A 165 10.88 4.36 -14.09
CA ASP A 165 10.55 5.00 -12.82
C ASP A 165 9.16 4.61 -12.31
N ILE A 166 9.09 4.22 -11.04
CA ILE A 166 7.83 4.00 -10.32
C ILE A 166 7.59 5.18 -9.37
N PRO A 167 6.43 5.87 -9.45
CA PRO A 167 6.12 6.98 -8.56
C PRO A 167 6.15 6.60 -7.07
N LEU A 168 6.79 7.42 -6.24
CA LEU A 168 6.90 7.20 -4.78
C LEU A 168 5.53 7.15 -4.08
N GLY A 169 4.49 7.74 -4.69
CA GLY A 169 3.12 7.70 -4.18
C GLY A 169 2.50 6.30 -4.16
N LEU A 170 3.08 5.33 -4.89
CA LEU A 170 2.64 3.93 -4.88
C LEU A 170 3.22 3.12 -3.72
N VAL A 171 4.16 3.67 -2.95
CA VAL A 171 4.67 3.04 -1.73
C VAL A 171 4.07 3.74 -0.52
N GLU A 172 3.08 3.09 0.09
CA GLU A 172 2.50 3.50 1.36
C GLU A 172 3.51 3.28 2.50
N PHE A 173 3.63 4.26 3.39
CA PHE A 173 4.34 4.14 4.67
C PHE A 173 3.34 4.08 5.81
N ARG A 174 3.56 3.15 6.76
CA ARG A 174 2.73 3.00 7.95
C ARG A 174 3.57 2.83 9.21
N MET A 175 3.17 3.55 10.26
CA MET A 175 3.78 3.47 11.58
C MET A 175 2.79 3.96 12.64
N GLY A 176 2.51 3.17 13.68
CA GLY A 176 1.71 3.65 14.81
C GLY A 176 0.31 4.21 14.44
N GLY A 177 -0.29 3.73 13.35
CA GLY A 177 -1.57 4.23 12.82
C GLY A 177 -1.44 5.36 11.79
N ILE A 178 -0.25 5.94 11.62
CA ILE A 178 0.04 6.85 10.50
C ILE A 178 -0.06 6.06 9.19
N LYS A 179 -0.60 6.73 8.17
CA LYS A 179 -0.60 6.26 6.79
C LYS A 179 -0.27 7.45 5.88
N THR A 180 0.91 7.42 5.26
CA THR A 180 1.34 8.38 4.22
C THR A 180 2.01 7.59 3.08
N THR A 181 2.79 8.23 2.22
CA THR A 181 3.56 7.58 1.16
C THR A 181 5.01 8.04 1.18
N LEU A 182 5.89 7.38 0.41
CA LEU A 182 7.26 7.87 0.20
C LEU A 182 7.33 9.17 -0.59
N ALA A 183 6.22 9.66 -1.15
CA ALA A 183 6.16 10.99 -1.77
C ALA A 183 6.05 12.11 -0.72
N ASP A 184 5.84 11.78 0.55
CA ASP A 184 5.87 12.76 1.64
C ASP A 184 7.29 13.35 1.77
N SER A 185 7.38 14.68 1.83
CA SER A 185 8.63 15.43 1.88
C SER A 185 9.57 15.06 3.03
N VAL A 186 9.04 14.42 4.08
CA VAL A 186 9.83 13.90 5.20
C VAL A 186 10.74 12.74 4.79
N PHE A 187 10.37 12.00 3.75
CA PHE A 187 11.20 10.98 3.12
C PHE A 187 12.05 11.64 2.05
N HIS A 188 13.25 12.07 2.43
CA HIS A 188 14.25 12.61 1.50
C HIS A 188 14.82 11.50 0.61
N VAL A 189 14.05 11.06 -0.39
CA VAL A 189 14.48 10.08 -1.38
C VAL A 189 15.47 10.73 -2.33
N ASN A 190 16.60 10.07 -2.57
CA ASN A 190 17.66 10.54 -3.46
C ASN A 190 17.18 10.69 -4.92
N THR A 191 16.17 9.92 -5.30
CA THR A 191 15.48 9.93 -6.59
C THR A 191 14.03 10.36 -6.38
N PHE A 192 13.42 11.03 -7.36
CA PHE A 192 11.99 11.42 -7.29
C PHE A 192 11.01 10.24 -7.52
N ALA A 193 11.54 9.02 -7.61
CA ALA A 193 10.85 7.76 -7.96
C ALA A 193 11.62 6.57 -7.37
N LEU A 194 11.03 5.38 -7.34
CA LEU A 194 11.83 4.16 -7.32
C LEU A 194 12.35 3.96 -8.74
N ARG A 195 13.67 4.04 -8.89
CA ARG A 195 14.34 3.98 -10.19
C ARG A 195 14.80 2.56 -10.44
N GLU A 196 14.59 2.07 -11.64
CA GLU A 196 15.12 0.79 -12.06
C GLU A 196 16.67 0.77 -11.98
N THR A 197 17.24 -0.35 -11.51
CA THR A 197 18.68 -0.50 -11.23
C THR A 197 19.57 -0.53 -12.49
N GLY A 198 18.95 -0.69 -13.64
CA GLY A 198 19.51 -0.66 -14.98
C GLY A 198 18.39 -0.94 -15.98
N PRO A 199 18.62 -0.76 -17.29
CA PRO A 199 17.62 -1.14 -18.29
C PRO A 199 17.27 -2.63 -18.18
N ASP A 200 15.99 -2.95 -18.29
CA ASP A 200 15.46 -4.31 -18.41
C ASP A 200 15.80 -5.26 -17.24
N THR A 201 15.94 -4.71 -16.02
CA THR A 201 16.24 -5.51 -14.82
C THR A 201 14.99 -5.94 -14.06
N GLY A 202 13.87 -5.22 -14.21
CA GLY A 202 12.66 -5.40 -13.40
C GLY A 202 12.86 -5.10 -11.91
N MET A 203 14.03 -4.59 -11.52
CA MET A 203 14.43 -4.31 -10.15
C MET A 203 14.51 -2.80 -9.94
N PHE A 204 13.72 -2.28 -9.02
CA PHE A 204 13.63 -0.86 -8.70
C PHE A 204 14.17 -0.58 -7.30
N GLU A 205 14.88 0.53 -7.14
CA GLU A 205 15.44 0.96 -5.88
C GLU A 205 15.12 2.42 -5.55
N ALA A 206 14.95 2.68 -4.26
CA ALA A 206 14.94 4.02 -3.70
C ALA A 206 15.73 4.03 -2.40
N THR A 207 16.62 5.02 -2.24
CA THR A 207 17.41 5.19 -1.02
C THR A 207 17.03 6.49 -0.34
N PHE A 208 16.70 6.42 0.94
CA PHE A 208 16.30 7.56 1.74
C PHE A 208 16.73 7.39 3.19
N LYS A 209 16.80 8.50 3.92
CA LYS A 209 17.04 8.46 5.37
C LYS A 209 15.74 8.19 6.11
N ILE A 210 15.79 7.32 7.11
CA ILE A 210 14.67 7.14 8.02
C ILE A 210 14.51 8.42 8.84
N PRO A 211 13.34 9.10 8.77
CA PRO A 211 13.15 10.36 9.45
C PRO A 211 13.06 10.18 10.97
N GLN A 212 13.27 11.27 11.72
CA GLN A 212 13.14 11.28 13.18
C GLN A 212 11.67 11.35 13.63
N GLU A 213 10.79 11.86 12.78
CA GLU A 213 9.35 11.93 13.00
C GLU A 213 8.62 11.91 11.65
N VAL A 214 7.36 11.50 11.65
CA VAL A 214 6.46 11.57 10.49
C VAL A 214 5.13 12.10 10.99
N ASP A 215 4.62 13.18 10.40
CA ASP A 215 3.38 13.85 10.83
C ASP A 215 3.37 14.18 12.35
N GLY A 216 4.52 14.63 12.86
CA GLY A 216 4.75 14.94 14.28
C GLY A 216 4.87 13.72 15.21
N PHE A 217 4.74 12.50 14.69
CA PHE A 217 4.91 11.27 15.45
C PHE A 217 6.38 10.79 15.38
N PRO A 218 7.07 10.64 16.52
CA PRO A 218 8.49 10.30 16.56
C PRO A 218 8.72 8.85 16.12
N VAL A 219 9.83 8.67 15.39
CA VAL A 219 10.40 7.36 15.06
C VAL A 219 11.44 7.03 16.12
N GLU A 220 11.12 6.09 17.00
CA GLU A 220 11.98 5.69 18.13
C GLU A 220 12.53 4.27 17.99
N ILE A 221 13.55 3.93 18.79
CA ILE A 221 14.02 2.54 18.93
C ILE A 221 12.85 1.65 19.35
N GLY A 222 12.64 0.54 18.64
CA GLY A 222 11.51 -0.37 18.83
C GLY A 222 10.33 -0.09 17.89
N SER A 223 10.29 1.07 17.21
CA SER A 223 9.27 1.37 16.21
C SER A 223 9.27 0.32 15.10
N THR A 224 8.07 -0.06 14.68
CA THR A 224 7.85 -0.98 13.56
C THR A 224 7.32 -0.17 12.40
N LEU A 225 8.07 -0.13 11.31
CA LEU A 225 7.74 0.60 10.08
C LEU A 225 7.31 -0.41 9.03
N GLU A 226 6.15 -0.21 8.42
CA GLU A 226 5.70 -0.98 7.27
C GLU A 226 5.77 -0.10 6.02
N PHE A 227 6.41 -0.62 4.98
CA PHE A 227 6.33 -0.09 3.62
C PHE A 227 5.48 -1.05 2.80
N ARG A 228 4.48 -0.53 2.09
CA ARG A 228 3.58 -1.33 1.25
C ARG A 228 3.51 -0.75 -0.15
N PHE A 229 4.01 -1.50 -1.12
CA PHE A 229 3.84 -1.18 -2.52
C PHE A 229 2.43 -1.58 -2.98
N ILE A 230 1.75 -0.68 -3.70
CA ILE A 230 0.47 -0.92 -4.35
C ILE A 230 0.74 -1.12 -5.84
N ASP A 231 0.55 -2.35 -6.29
CA ASP A 231 0.71 -2.71 -7.69
C ASP A 231 -0.60 -2.42 -8.42
N THR A 232 -0.56 -1.42 -9.31
CA THR A 232 -1.69 -1.00 -10.14
C THR A 232 -1.54 -1.40 -11.60
N SER A 233 -0.59 -2.28 -11.94
CA SER A 233 -0.41 -2.73 -13.33
C SER A 233 -1.54 -3.64 -13.78
N GLU A 234 -2.21 -4.31 -12.84
CA GLU A 234 -3.37 -5.17 -13.08
C GLU A 234 -4.70 -4.48 -12.74
N PRO A 235 -5.82 -4.88 -13.36
CA PRO A 235 -7.15 -4.32 -13.06
C PRO A 235 -7.56 -4.45 -11.59
N SER A 236 -7.12 -5.52 -10.92
CA SER A 236 -7.27 -5.71 -9.48
C SER A 236 -5.94 -5.40 -8.82
N ALA A 237 -5.84 -4.24 -8.16
CA ALA A 237 -4.60 -3.85 -7.52
C ALA A 237 -4.15 -4.89 -6.49
N SER A 238 -2.88 -5.29 -6.55
CA SER A 238 -2.25 -6.16 -5.58
C SER A 238 -1.31 -5.35 -4.66
N SER A 239 -0.77 -5.97 -3.61
CA SER A 239 0.15 -5.26 -2.73
C SER A 239 1.23 -6.17 -2.16
N SER A 240 2.41 -5.61 -1.98
CA SER A 240 3.56 -6.27 -1.35
C SER A 240 4.07 -5.41 -0.20
N SER A 241 4.22 -5.99 1.00
CA SER A 241 4.63 -5.27 2.21
C SER A 241 5.97 -5.79 2.72
N VAL A 242 6.80 -4.87 3.20
CA VAL A 242 7.97 -5.17 4.03
C VAL A 242 7.88 -4.43 5.36
N VAL A 243 8.21 -5.12 6.44
CA VAL A 243 8.19 -4.57 7.79
C VAL A 243 9.61 -4.55 8.36
N VAL A 244 10.04 -3.39 8.84
CA VAL A 244 11.37 -3.18 9.44
C VAL A 244 11.24 -2.64 10.86
N LYS A 245 12.19 -3.00 11.72
CA LYS A 245 12.24 -2.52 13.11
C LYS A 245 13.40 -1.56 13.32
N VAL A 246 13.15 -0.46 14.01
CA VAL A 246 14.19 0.49 14.40
C VAL A 246 14.95 -0.06 15.60
N GLY A 247 16.29 -0.17 15.55
CA GLY A 247 17.07 -0.64 16.69
C GLY A 247 18.60 -0.63 16.53
N SER A 248 19.31 -0.79 17.65
CA SER A 248 20.78 -0.83 17.70
C SER A 248 21.31 -2.28 17.65
N TYR A 249 22.43 -2.50 16.94
CA TYR A 249 23.15 -3.77 16.93
C TYR A 249 24.19 -3.73 18.07
N GLY A 250 23.99 -4.56 19.10
CA GLY A 250 24.94 -4.73 20.20
C GLY A 250 24.84 -3.69 21.31
N THR A 251 23.94 -3.93 22.28
CA THR A 251 24.14 -3.84 23.75
C THR A 251 22.77 -4.07 24.39
N SER A 252 22.66 -5.11 25.23
CA SER A 252 21.56 -5.21 26.17
C SER A 252 21.71 -4.13 27.23
N THR A 253 20.67 -3.32 27.42
CA THR A 253 20.09 -2.86 28.70
C THR A 253 19.35 -1.53 28.49
N GLY A 254 18.18 -1.42 29.12
CA GLY A 254 17.51 -0.13 29.36
C GLY A 254 16.05 -0.11 28.93
N ASN A 255 15.20 -0.71 29.74
CA ASN A 255 13.74 -0.61 29.73
C ASN A 255 13.02 -0.98 28.43
N SER A 256 12.61 -2.25 28.37
CA SER A 256 11.22 -2.55 28.09
C SER A 256 10.36 -1.64 28.96
N ILE A 257 9.88 -0.51 28.44
CA ILE A 257 8.73 0.15 29.04
C ILE A 257 7.64 -0.91 28.98
N GLY A 258 7.21 -1.34 30.16
CA GLY A 258 6.32 -2.48 30.33
C GLY A 258 5.21 -2.42 29.32
N GLY A 259 4.91 -3.56 28.71
CA GLY A 259 3.61 -3.80 28.12
C GLY A 259 2.56 -3.70 29.21
N ILE A 260 2.25 -2.47 29.63
CA ILE A 260 1.02 -2.15 30.32
C ILE A 260 0.00 -2.41 29.23
N THR A 261 -0.75 -3.50 29.36
CA THR A 261 -1.97 -3.66 28.58
C THR A 261 -2.80 -2.43 28.93
N PRO A 262 -2.98 -1.50 28.00
CA PRO A 262 -3.71 -0.29 28.27
C PRO A 262 -5.15 -0.64 28.65
N PRO A 263 -5.78 0.06 29.62
CA PRO A 263 -7.21 -0.12 29.86
C PRO A 263 -7.98 0.11 28.56
N ASN A 264 -8.93 -0.79 28.30
CA ASN A 264 -9.81 -0.69 27.16
C ASN A 264 -10.82 0.43 27.43
N ILE A 265 -11.00 1.35 26.47
CA ILE A 265 -12.10 2.31 26.50
C ILE A 265 -13.25 1.71 25.71
N THR A 266 -14.41 1.58 26.32
CA THR A 266 -15.59 1.02 25.66
C THR A 266 -16.60 2.11 25.36
N PHE A 267 -17.12 2.11 24.14
CA PHE A 267 -18.23 2.92 23.70
C PHE A 267 -19.36 2.04 23.19
N TYR A 268 -20.59 2.51 23.34
CA TYR A 268 -21.79 1.82 22.92
C TYR A 268 -22.51 2.60 21.82
N THR A 269 -23.00 1.90 20.79
CA THR A 269 -23.76 2.50 19.69
C THR A 269 -24.87 1.55 19.21
N ASP A 270 -25.93 2.11 18.64
CA ASP A 270 -26.97 1.38 17.92
C ASP A 270 -26.69 1.30 16.40
N SER A 271 -25.64 1.98 15.93
CA SER A 271 -25.23 2.04 14.53
C SER A 271 -24.07 1.09 14.22
N LEU A 272 -23.48 1.21 13.03
CA LEU A 272 -22.26 0.48 12.62
C LEU A 272 -20.97 1.10 13.17
N GLY A 273 -21.07 2.23 13.87
CA GLY A 273 -19.95 2.96 14.47
C GLY A 273 -20.38 4.31 15.05
N LEU A 274 -19.44 5.04 15.62
CA LEU A 274 -19.65 6.40 16.12
C LEU A 274 -18.38 7.25 16.05
N LEU A 275 -18.53 8.57 16.15
CA LEU A 275 -17.40 9.47 16.41
C LEU A 275 -16.96 9.32 17.88
N VAL A 276 -15.67 9.05 18.09
CA VAL A 276 -15.13 8.79 19.43
C VAL A 276 -14.20 9.90 19.86
N ASN A 277 -14.53 10.57 20.97
CA ASN A 277 -13.61 11.46 21.66
C ASN A 277 -13.01 10.77 22.89
N TYR A 278 -11.70 10.58 22.89
CA TYR A 278 -10.97 9.92 23.97
C TYR A 278 -9.91 10.84 24.63
N LEU A 279 -9.81 12.12 24.27
CA LEU A 279 -8.76 13.02 24.78
C LEU A 279 -8.78 13.18 26.30
N ASN A 280 -9.96 13.20 26.91
CA ASN A 280 -10.11 13.33 28.36
C ASN A 280 -9.89 12.01 29.11
N SER A 281 -9.59 10.92 28.41
CA SER A 281 -9.30 9.64 29.07
C SER A 281 -7.99 9.71 29.85
N SER A 282 -7.89 8.94 30.93
CA SER A 282 -6.65 8.73 31.69
C SER A 282 -5.48 8.24 30.84
N MET A 283 -5.76 7.77 29.62
CA MET A 283 -4.82 7.20 28.66
C MET A 283 -4.06 8.25 27.84
N ALA A 284 -4.73 9.35 27.50
CA ALA A 284 -4.11 10.50 26.86
C ALA A 284 -3.57 11.52 27.89
N GLN A 285 -3.97 11.41 29.16
CA GLN A 285 -3.46 12.25 30.25
C GLN A 285 -1.95 12.07 30.46
N ASN A 286 -1.32 13.16 30.92
CA ASN A 286 0.13 13.30 31.16
C ASN A 286 1.02 13.30 29.90
N LEU A 287 0.44 13.37 28.70
CA LEU A 287 1.16 13.72 27.49
C LEU A 287 1.00 15.22 27.22
N ILE A 288 2.12 15.92 26.98
CA ILE A 288 2.14 17.30 26.51
C ILE A 288 1.98 17.28 24.99
N SER A 289 0.93 17.96 24.51
CA SER A 289 0.55 18.06 23.08
C SER A 289 0.49 16.71 22.36
N PRO A 290 -0.34 15.75 22.81
CA PRO A 290 -0.38 14.43 22.22
C PRO A 290 -0.92 14.44 20.79
N ILE A 291 -0.25 13.70 19.91
CA ILE A 291 -0.70 13.37 18.55
C ILE A 291 -1.10 11.90 18.55
N CYS A 292 -2.35 11.61 18.17
CA CYS A 292 -2.91 10.27 18.24
C CYS A 292 -3.51 9.82 16.90
N TYR A 293 -3.40 8.54 16.59
CA TYR A 293 -4.01 7.91 15.41
C TYR A 293 -4.81 6.65 15.80
N PRO A 294 -6.07 6.49 15.34
CA PRO A 294 -6.91 7.51 14.68
C PRO A 294 -7.12 8.73 15.58
N SER A 295 -7.18 9.94 15.04
CA SER A 295 -7.26 11.18 15.83
C SER A 295 -8.56 11.27 16.67
N PRO A 296 -8.57 12.08 17.75
CA PRO A 296 -9.78 12.30 18.52
C PRO A 296 -10.92 12.84 17.65
N ASN A 297 -12.14 12.37 17.91
CA ASN A 297 -13.34 12.61 17.09
C ASN A 297 -13.32 11.94 15.71
N SER A 298 -12.41 11.00 15.44
CA SER A 298 -12.51 10.13 14.28
C SER A 298 -13.70 9.16 14.41
N PHE A 299 -14.15 8.62 13.27
CA PHE A 299 -15.20 7.60 13.24
C PHE A 299 -14.61 6.21 13.50
N PHE A 300 -15.15 5.50 14.48
CA PHE A 300 -14.77 4.14 14.84
C PHE A 300 -15.92 3.19 14.50
N THR A 301 -15.65 2.18 13.68
CA THR A 301 -16.60 1.10 13.40
C THR A 301 -16.76 0.18 14.61
N VAL A 302 -17.89 -0.52 14.70
CA VAL A 302 -18.12 -1.58 15.68
C VAL A 302 -16.97 -2.59 15.64
N GLY A 303 -16.43 -2.93 16.80
CA GLY A 303 -15.25 -3.77 16.96
C GLY A 303 -14.17 -3.12 17.82
N LYS A 304 -12.93 -3.59 17.67
CA LYS A 304 -11.76 -3.08 18.39
C LYS A 304 -10.89 -2.26 17.45
N THR A 305 -10.45 -1.11 17.92
CA THR A 305 -9.50 -0.23 17.21
C THR A 305 -8.38 0.14 18.16
N ILE A 306 -7.13 -0.06 17.73
CA ILE A 306 -5.96 0.37 18.49
C ILE A 306 -5.71 1.84 18.17
N VAL A 307 -5.68 2.67 19.21
CA VAL A 307 -5.23 4.06 19.15
C VAL A 307 -3.80 4.10 19.64
N THR A 308 -2.92 4.74 18.87
CA THR A 308 -1.55 5.01 19.31
C THR A 308 -1.36 6.51 19.42
N CYS A 309 -0.86 6.97 20.57
CA CYS A 309 -0.57 8.36 20.87
C CYS A 309 0.92 8.54 21.11
N SER A 310 1.46 9.64 20.61
CA SER A 310 2.77 10.15 20.97
C SER A 310 2.64 11.52 21.62
N GLY A 311 3.50 11.84 22.57
CA GLY A 311 3.68 13.18 23.11
C GLY A 311 4.93 13.23 23.99
N LYS A 312 5.13 14.34 24.71
CA LYS A 312 6.21 14.45 25.69
C LYS A 312 5.68 14.26 27.12
N ASP A 313 6.48 13.69 28.00
CA ASP A 313 6.21 13.77 29.44
C ASP A 313 6.55 15.17 30.00
N GLN A 314 6.27 15.37 31.28
CA GLN A 314 6.60 16.62 31.99
C GLN A 314 8.10 16.88 32.10
N GLN A 315 8.95 15.88 31.85
CA GLN A 315 10.40 15.98 31.84
C GLN A 315 10.96 16.24 30.42
N GLY A 316 10.09 16.27 29.39
CA GLY A 316 10.45 16.52 28.00
C GLY A 316 10.84 15.27 27.20
N ASN A 317 10.76 14.06 27.78
CA ASN A 317 11.04 12.82 27.07
C ASN A 317 9.86 12.43 26.17
N SER A 318 10.15 11.93 24.97
CA SER A 318 9.13 11.38 24.09
C SER A 318 8.57 10.08 24.66
N LEU A 319 7.24 9.96 24.64
CA LEU A 319 6.51 8.78 25.10
C LEU A 319 5.52 8.35 24.02
N ILE A 320 5.45 7.05 23.79
CA ILE A 320 4.43 6.41 22.96
C ILE A 320 3.53 5.56 23.86
N LYS A 321 2.21 5.76 23.76
CA LYS A 321 1.19 4.98 24.44
C LYS A 321 0.21 4.42 23.42
N ALA A 322 -0.09 3.14 23.48
CA ALA A 322 -1.18 2.54 22.73
C ALA A 322 -2.33 2.20 23.67
N PHE A 323 -3.58 2.23 23.19
CA PHE A 323 -4.77 1.72 23.87
C PHE A 323 -5.84 1.20 22.93
N THR A 324 -6.70 0.31 23.42
CA THR A 324 -7.78 -0.26 22.60
C THR A 324 -9.08 0.46 22.89
N VAL A 325 -9.68 1.03 21.85
CA VAL A 325 -11.07 1.49 21.84
C VAL A 325 -11.95 0.34 21.36
N THR A 326 -12.96 -0.03 22.14
CA THR A 326 -13.95 -1.05 21.78
C THR A 326 -15.30 -0.37 21.55
N VAL A 327 -15.82 -0.46 20.34
CA VAL A 327 -17.17 -0.01 20.00
C VAL A 327 -18.08 -1.24 19.98
N VAL A 328 -19.01 -1.30 20.93
CA VAL A 328 -19.98 -2.39 21.06
C VAL A 328 -21.31 -1.95 20.46
N LYS A 329 -21.89 -2.79 19.60
CA LYS A 329 -23.22 -2.57 19.04
C LYS A 329 -24.29 -3.13 19.98
N GLU A 330 -25.25 -2.30 20.38
CA GLU A 330 -26.39 -2.68 21.21
C GLU A 330 -27.69 -2.03 20.72
N PRO A 331 -28.86 -2.68 20.90
CA PRO A 331 -30.13 -2.07 20.56
C PRO A 331 -30.40 -0.85 21.44
N SER A 332 -30.90 0.24 20.85
CA SER A 332 -31.37 1.40 21.61
C SER A 332 -32.59 1.01 22.45
N LEU A 333 -32.46 1.11 23.78
CA LEU A 333 -33.56 0.89 24.73
C LEU A 333 -34.11 2.21 25.26
N VAL A 334 -33.33 3.29 25.14
CA VAL A 334 -33.69 4.63 25.58
C VAL A 334 -33.63 5.58 24.39
N PRO A 335 -34.69 6.34 24.10
CA PRO A 335 -34.69 7.28 22.98
C PRO A 335 -33.50 8.26 23.01
N HIS A 336 -32.88 8.47 21.84
CA HIS A 336 -31.71 9.35 21.69
C HIS A 336 -31.90 10.76 22.27
N TRP A 337 -33.10 11.33 22.19
CA TRP A 337 -33.37 12.67 22.73
C TRP A 337 -33.25 12.74 24.26
N ILE A 338 -33.44 11.62 24.99
CA ILE A 338 -33.18 11.57 26.44
C ILE A 338 -31.68 11.61 26.70
N LYS A 339 -30.89 10.88 25.91
CA LYS A 339 -29.42 10.92 25.98
C LYS A 339 -28.90 12.34 25.76
N LYS A 340 -29.48 13.05 24.79
CA LYS A 340 -29.18 14.46 24.52
C LYS A 340 -29.58 15.38 25.69
N LEU A 341 -30.75 15.18 26.29
CA LEU A 341 -31.22 15.94 27.45
C LEU A 341 -30.27 15.76 28.65
N THR A 342 -29.83 14.51 28.91
CA THR A 342 -28.83 14.21 29.93
C THR A 342 -27.50 14.93 29.65
N GLY A 343 -27.11 15.08 28.38
CA GLY A 343 -25.95 15.88 28.00
C GLY A 343 -26.04 17.34 28.46
N TYR A 344 -27.18 18.00 28.25
CA TYR A 344 -27.40 19.39 28.74
C TYR A 344 -27.43 19.49 30.27
N TRP A 345 -27.95 18.47 30.95
CA TRP A 345 -27.89 18.41 32.41
C TRP A 345 -26.46 18.26 32.93
N CYS A 346 -25.62 17.50 32.21
CA CYS A 346 -24.21 17.31 32.53
C CYS A 346 -23.34 18.54 32.23
N SER A 347 -23.70 19.35 31.23
CA SER A 347 -23.05 20.65 30.97
C SER A 347 -23.47 21.75 31.95
N GLY A 348 -24.48 21.50 32.79
CA GLY A 348 -25.01 22.47 33.77
C GLY A 348 -26.05 23.44 33.18
N GLU A 349 -26.49 23.22 31.93
CA GLU A 349 -27.54 24.02 31.30
C GLU A 349 -28.93 23.72 31.88
N ILE A 350 -29.10 22.54 32.48
CA ILE A 350 -30.34 22.12 33.16
C ILE A 350 -30.00 21.90 34.64
N ALA A 351 -30.85 22.41 35.54
CA ALA A 351 -30.69 22.19 36.97
C ALA A 351 -31.11 20.77 37.38
N ASP A 352 -30.53 20.25 38.47
CA ASP A 352 -30.80 18.89 38.95
C ASP A 352 -32.29 18.63 39.21
N ASN A 353 -33.00 19.63 39.76
CA ASN A 353 -34.45 19.53 40.00
C ASN A 353 -35.26 19.41 38.70
N ASP A 354 -34.89 20.16 37.67
CA ASP A 354 -35.61 20.18 36.40
C ASP A 354 -35.44 18.85 35.65
N MET A 355 -34.21 18.30 35.69
CA MET A 355 -33.94 16.98 35.14
C MET A 355 -34.75 15.88 35.86
N ALA A 356 -34.80 15.91 37.19
CA ALA A 356 -35.57 14.94 37.97
C ALA A 356 -37.07 15.01 37.63
N GLN A 357 -37.65 16.21 37.54
CA GLN A 357 -39.05 16.40 37.16
C GLN A 357 -39.33 15.95 35.72
N ALA A 358 -38.42 16.22 34.78
CA ALA A 358 -38.54 15.79 33.40
C ALA A 358 -38.57 14.25 33.29
N ILE A 359 -37.62 13.55 33.92
CA ILE A 359 -37.58 12.08 33.90
C ILE A 359 -38.82 11.47 34.57
N LYS A 360 -39.28 12.05 35.68
CA LYS A 360 -40.52 11.62 36.36
C LYS A 360 -41.74 11.75 35.44
N TYR A 361 -41.87 12.86 34.73
CA TYR A 361 -42.95 13.06 33.75
C TYR A 361 -42.87 12.01 32.62
N LEU A 362 -41.68 11.78 32.07
CA LEU A 362 -41.47 10.85 30.95
C LEU A 362 -41.80 9.40 31.31
N ALA A 363 -41.40 8.96 32.51
CA ALA A 363 -41.77 7.65 33.03
C ALA A 363 -43.29 7.52 33.23
N SER A 364 -43.93 8.53 33.85
CA SER A 364 -45.38 8.53 34.07
C SER A 364 -46.19 8.51 32.76
N SER A 365 -45.68 9.13 31.71
CA SER A 365 -46.29 9.17 30.37
C SER A 365 -46.02 7.92 29.52
N LYS A 366 -45.35 6.90 30.07
CA LYS A 366 -44.94 5.65 29.38
C LYS A 366 -44.12 5.87 28.10
N LYS A 367 -43.41 7.01 28.00
CA LYS A 367 -42.50 7.31 26.89
C LYS A 367 -41.12 6.64 27.03
N VAL A 368 -40.84 6.06 28.20
CA VAL A 368 -39.62 5.32 28.52
C VAL A 368 -40.01 4.07 29.31
N THR A 369 -39.46 2.92 28.92
CA THR A 369 -39.62 1.67 29.67
C THR A 369 -38.44 1.52 30.62
N LEU A 370 -38.70 1.58 31.93
CA LEU A 370 -37.70 1.42 32.98
C LEU A 370 -37.83 0.02 33.58
N SER A 371 -36.74 -0.75 33.60
CA SER A 371 -36.69 -2.04 34.29
C SER A 371 -36.47 -1.81 35.78
N TYR A 372 -37.39 -2.30 36.60
CA TYR A 372 -37.35 -2.14 38.05
C TYR A 372 -36.91 -3.45 38.71
N GLU A 373 -35.70 -3.49 39.25
CA GLU A 373 -35.26 -4.55 40.16
C GLU A 373 -35.20 -3.98 41.58
N ASP A 374 -35.73 -4.73 42.54
CA ASP A 374 -35.93 -4.33 43.92
C ASP A 374 -34.62 -4.39 44.70
N GLN A 375 -33.71 -3.47 44.43
CA GLN A 375 -32.47 -3.30 45.19
C GLN A 375 -32.50 -1.92 45.86
N SER A 376 -32.84 -1.93 47.15
CA SER A 376 -32.78 -0.77 48.03
C SER A 376 -31.32 -0.35 48.23
N GLY A 377 -30.90 0.80 47.70
CA GLY A 377 -29.68 1.47 48.15
C GLY A 377 -28.67 1.98 47.11
N ALA A 378 -28.94 1.94 45.80
CA ALA A 378 -28.03 2.58 44.83
C ALA A 378 -28.24 4.11 44.82
N LEU A 379 -27.21 4.85 45.25
CA LEU A 379 -27.18 6.31 45.27
C LEU A 379 -27.29 6.87 43.84
N LEU A 380 -28.02 7.97 43.70
CA LEU A 380 -28.13 8.74 42.45
C LEU A 380 -26.73 9.15 41.98
N ASP A 381 -26.23 8.55 40.90
CA ASP A 381 -24.90 8.87 40.38
C ASP A 381 -24.99 9.65 39.07
N LYS A 382 -25.06 10.98 39.19
CA LYS A 382 -24.98 11.92 38.05
C LYS A 382 -23.79 11.60 37.16
N THR A 383 -22.67 11.14 37.73
CA THR A 383 -21.47 10.74 37.00
C THR A 383 -21.76 9.62 35.99
N SER A 384 -22.43 8.55 36.41
CA SER A 384 -22.82 7.45 35.52
C SER A 384 -23.75 7.90 34.39
N LEU A 385 -24.73 8.76 34.69
CA LEU A 385 -25.63 9.29 33.66
C LEU A 385 -24.89 10.21 32.67
N CYS A 386 -23.91 10.98 33.12
CA CYS A 386 -23.06 11.77 32.24
C CYS A 386 -22.18 10.89 31.35
N LEU A 387 -21.58 9.83 31.89
CA LEU A 387 -20.84 8.84 31.09
C LEU A 387 -21.72 8.16 30.03
N TRP A 388 -22.99 7.89 30.33
CA TRP A 388 -23.95 7.39 29.35
C TRP A 388 -24.25 8.39 28.22
N SER A 389 -24.37 9.69 28.55
CA SER A 389 -24.55 10.74 27.53
C SER A 389 -23.36 10.83 26.56
N GLU A 390 -22.18 10.42 27.01
CA GLU A 390 -20.95 10.31 26.22
C GLU A 390 -20.75 8.92 25.57
N ASN A 391 -21.78 8.07 25.57
CA ASN A 391 -21.75 6.69 25.04
C ASN A 391 -20.77 5.74 25.75
N LYS A 392 -20.32 6.04 26.97
CA LYS A 392 -19.40 5.17 27.75
C LYS A 392 -20.11 4.12 28.59
N ILE A 393 -21.43 4.19 28.69
CA ILE A 393 -22.29 3.22 29.38
C ILE A 393 -23.39 2.78 28.42
N SER A 394 -23.82 1.52 28.50
CA SER A 394 -24.92 0.97 27.70
C SER A 394 -26.29 1.48 28.15
N ASP A 395 -27.25 1.52 27.22
CA ASP A 395 -28.65 1.84 27.54
C ASP A 395 -29.24 0.84 28.55
N SER A 396 -28.84 -0.44 28.50
CA SER A 396 -29.27 -1.48 29.45
C SER A 396 -28.88 -1.18 30.90
N ASN A 397 -27.68 -0.63 31.12
CA ASN A 397 -27.24 -0.25 32.46
C ASN A 397 -27.95 1.02 32.95
N VAL A 398 -28.29 1.94 32.03
CA VAL A 398 -28.93 3.21 32.38
C VAL A 398 -30.43 3.08 32.64
N THR A 399 -31.15 2.17 31.99
CA THR A 399 -32.56 1.93 32.34
C THR A 399 -32.73 1.55 33.82
N LYS A 400 -31.74 0.87 34.41
CA LYS A 400 -31.68 0.58 35.85
C LYS A 400 -31.46 1.84 36.70
N LEU A 401 -30.57 2.74 36.26
CA LEU A 401 -30.26 3.99 36.96
C LEU A 401 -31.40 5.01 36.88
N LEU A 402 -32.03 5.17 35.70
CA LEU A 402 -33.16 6.07 35.51
C LEU A 402 -34.39 5.66 36.33
N ALA A 403 -34.57 4.37 36.63
CA ALA A 403 -35.64 3.88 37.50
C ALA A 403 -35.59 4.52 38.91
N HIS A 404 -34.40 4.90 39.39
CA HIS A 404 -34.23 5.56 40.69
C HIS A 404 -34.64 7.04 40.69
N LEU A 405 -34.59 7.74 39.55
CA LEU A 405 -35.01 9.15 39.44
C LEU A 405 -36.53 9.34 39.58
N VAL A 406 -37.29 8.26 39.46
CA VAL A 406 -38.77 8.28 39.44
C VAL A 406 -39.36 7.94 40.82
N ARG A 407 -38.56 7.44 41.76
CA ARG A 407 -38.94 7.33 43.19
C ARG A 407 -39.01 8.72 43.81
#